data_AF-A0A010YVS0-F1
#
_entry.id   AF-A0A010YVS0-F1
#
_cell.length_a   1.000
_cell.length_b   1.000
_cell.length_c   1.000
_cell.angle_alpha   90.00
_cell.angle_beta   90.00
_cell.angle_gamma   90.00
#
_symmetry.space_group_name_H-M   'P 1'
#
loop_
_entity.id
_entity.type
_entity.pdbx_description
1 polymer ?
#
loop_
_entity_poly.entity_id
_entity_poly.type
_entity_poly.pdbx_seq_one_letter_code
_entity_poly.pdbx_strand_id
1 'polypeptide(L)'
;MESRNTVIRSMHDVGLASWFGGSLMGAIGVNGAANEVGDEKDRVRVAAAGWARWSPIAAASIGTHLVGGLGLVVANRGRVAGQAGVTANTVAKTAITVAAVAATVYSGVLGARVATAGKVPAEGSVVPGEQTPEDVAATQRQLRVVQWVIPALTGVLVVLGAQQGEQQKPNQRLIGAAKRSARTARRLANR
;
A
#
# COMPACT_ATOMS: atom_id res chain seq x y z
N MET A 1 22.72 20.46 -14.70
CA MET A 1 22.41 19.04 -14.98
C MET A 1 21.23 18.64 -14.12
N GLU A 2 20.08 18.26 -14.71
CA GLU A 2 19.02 17.64 -13.92
C GLU A 2 19.57 16.33 -13.33
N SER A 3 19.69 16.26 -12.00
CA SER A 3 20.12 15.04 -11.33
C SER A 3 19.07 13.96 -11.62
N ARG A 4 19.47 12.91 -12.35
CA ARG A 4 18.61 11.72 -12.53
C ARG A 4 18.41 11.07 -11.17
N ASN A 5 17.21 11.25 -10.60
CA ASN A 5 16.80 10.61 -9.35
C ASN A 5 16.42 9.13 -9.57
N THR A 6 17.14 8.42 -10.45
CA THR A 6 16.80 7.05 -10.84
C THR A 6 16.78 6.14 -9.62
N VAL A 7 17.81 6.19 -8.77
CA VAL A 7 17.90 5.35 -7.56
C VAL A 7 16.72 5.61 -6.62
N ILE A 8 16.47 6.88 -6.28
CA ILE A 8 15.37 7.28 -5.39
C ILE A 8 14.00 6.89 -5.96
N ARG A 9 13.81 7.03 -7.28
CA ARG A 9 12.59 6.59 -7.96
C ARG A 9 12.46 5.06 -7.92
N SER A 10 13.53 4.32 -8.18
CA SER A 10 13.54 2.86 -8.07
C SER A 10 13.20 2.39 -6.66
N MET A 11 13.74 3.04 -5.63
CA MET A 11 13.37 2.74 -4.24
C MET A 11 11.87 2.95 -4.00
N HIS A 12 11.34 4.09 -4.44
CA HIS A 12 9.90 4.38 -4.33
C HIS A 12 9.05 3.31 -5.04
N ASP A 13 9.39 2.96 -6.28
CA ASP A 13 8.55 2.11 -7.14
C ASP A 13 8.70 0.61 -6.80
N VAL A 14 9.93 0.12 -6.59
CA VAL A 14 10.18 -1.28 -6.21
C VAL A 14 9.65 -1.57 -4.80
N GLY A 15 9.84 -0.65 -3.86
CA GLY A 15 9.28 -0.79 -2.51
C GLY A 15 7.75 -0.90 -2.54
N LEU A 16 7.08 -0.07 -3.33
CA LEU A 16 5.63 -0.13 -3.49
C LEU A 16 5.17 -1.42 -4.19
N ALA A 17 5.86 -1.83 -5.25
CA ALA A 17 5.52 -3.03 -6.00
C ALA A 17 5.64 -4.29 -5.13
N SER A 18 6.72 -4.40 -4.34
CA SER A 18 6.92 -5.49 -3.39
C SER A 18 5.86 -5.49 -2.29
N TRP A 19 5.51 -4.32 -1.74
CA TRP A 19 4.48 -4.20 -0.72
C TRP A 19 3.09 -4.59 -1.25
N PHE A 20 2.69 -4.05 -2.40
CA PHE A 20 1.44 -4.40 -3.07
C PHE A 20 1.39 -5.90 -3.39
N GLY A 21 2.37 -6.39 -4.15
CA GLY A 21 2.41 -7.78 -4.62
C GLY A 21 2.45 -8.79 -3.49
N GLY A 22 3.28 -8.56 -2.47
CA GLY A 22 3.36 -9.47 -1.33
C GLY A 22 2.14 -9.45 -0.43
N SER A 23 1.47 -8.29 -0.27
CA SER A 23 0.18 -8.25 0.46
C SER A 23 -0.91 -9.05 -0.27
N LEU A 24 -0.97 -8.94 -1.61
CA LEU A 24 -1.92 -9.69 -2.43
C LEU A 24 -1.60 -11.20 -2.44
N MET A 25 -0.32 -11.56 -2.61
CA MET A 25 0.13 -12.95 -2.54
C MET A 25 -0.10 -13.55 -1.15
N GLY A 26 0.02 -12.76 -0.08
CA GLY A 26 -0.31 -13.20 1.27
C GLY A 26 -1.81 -13.47 1.45
N ALA A 27 -2.66 -12.54 1.02
CA ALA A 27 -4.12 -12.67 1.12
C ALA A 27 -4.68 -13.83 0.27
N ILE A 28 -4.10 -14.08 -0.90
CA ILE A 28 -4.57 -15.13 -1.82
C ILE A 28 -3.80 -16.42 -1.62
N GLY A 29 -2.48 -16.39 -1.84
CA GLY A 29 -1.64 -17.57 -1.87
C GLY A 29 -1.34 -18.13 -0.47
N VAL A 30 -0.87 -17.30 0.47
CA VAL A 30 -0.53 -17.80 1.82
C VAL A 30 -1.79 -18.22 2.58
N ASN A 31 -2.80 -17.35 2.63
CA ASN A 31 -4.05 -17.67 3.33
C ASN A 31 -4.84 -18.78 2.64
N GLY A 32 -4.84 -18.81 1.29
CA GLY A 32 -5.51 -19.87 0.53
C GLY A 32 -4.83 -21.23 0.70
N ALA A 33 -3.51 -21.30 0.55
CA ALA A 33 -2.76 -22.55 0.73
C ALA A 33 -2.87 -23.11 2.15
N ALA A 34 -3.00 -22.24 3.15
CA ALA A 34 -3.22 -22.67 4.53
C ALA A 34 -4.55 -23.41 4.73
N ASN A 35 -5.56 -23.20 3.89
CA ASN A 35 -6.86 -23.89 3.99
C ASN A 35 -6.77 -25.36 3.55
N GLU A 36 -5.77 -25.71 2.74
CA GLU A 36 -5.53 -27.09 2.29
C GLU A 36 -4.89 -27.98 3.39
N VAL A 37 -4.53 -27.40 4.54
CA VAL A 37 -4.00 -28.17 5.68
C VAL A 37 -5.13 -28.99 6.31
N GLY A 38 -4.94 -30.31 6.38
CA GLY A 38 -5.97 -31.25 6.84
C GLY A 38 -6.39 -31.07 8.30
N ASP A 39 -5.45 -30.79 9.21
CA ASP A 39 -5.78 -30.47 10.60
C ASP A 39 -6.15 -28.98 10.74
N GLU A 40 -7.39 -28.71 11.11
CA GLU A 40 -7.93 -27.35 11.31
C GLU A 40 -7.16 -26.54 12.35
N LYS A 41 -6.54 -27.21 13.33
CA LYS A 41 -5.72 -26.55 14.37
C LYS A 41 -4.37 -26.08 13.85
N ASP A 42 -3.97 -26.55 12.67
CA ASP A 42 -2.70 -26.24 12.04
C ASP A 42 -2.81 -25.17 10.95
N ARG A 43 -4.00 -24.95 10.37
CA ARG A 43 -4.25 -23.96 9.30
C ARG A 43 -3.76 -22.56 9.68
N VAL A 44 -4.17 -22.08 10.85
CA VAL A 44 -3.77 -20.76 11.36
C VAL A 44 -2.27 -20.67 11.60
N ARG A 45 -1.66 -21.72 12.17
CA ARG A 45 -0.22 -21.77 12.43
C ARG A 45 0.59 -21.72 11.14
N VAL A 46 0.17 -22.45 10.11
CA VAL A 46 0.85 -22.48 8.80
C VAL A 46 0.76 -21.11 8.14
N ALA A 47 -0.41 -20.47 8.13
CA ALA A 47 -0.56 -19.11 7.63
C ALA A 47 0.32 -18.11 8.39
N ALA A 48 0.30 -18.15 9.72
CA ALA A 48 1.13 -17.30 10.57
C ALA A 48 2.63 -17.48 10.28
N ALA A 49 3.07 -18.72 10.05
CA ALA A 49 4.45 -19.02 9.68
C ALA A 49 4.84 -18.44 8.30
N GLY A 50 3.90 -18.41 7.34
CA GLY A 50 4.08 -17.73 6.06
C GLY A 50 4.21 -16.22 6.22
N TRP A 51 3.29 -15.61 6.97
CA TRP A 51 3.32 -14.17 7.26
C TRP A 51 4.55 -13.75 8.06
N ALA A 52 5.02 -14.57 9.00
CA ALA A 52 6.24 -14.30 9.77
C ALA A 52 7.48 -14.21 8.87
N ARG A 53 7.56 -15.06 7.83
CA ARG A 53 8.66 -15.01 6.83
C ARG A 53 8.55 -13.79 5.92
N TRP A 54 7.33 -13.37 5.59
CA TRP A 54 7.10 -12.19 4.76
C TRP A 54 7.31 -10.87 5.52
N SER A 55 7.03 -10.83 6.83
CA SER A 55 6.99 -9.59 7.62
C SER A 55 8.27 -8.74 7.56
N PRO A 56 9.50 -9.31 7.65
CA PRO A 56 10.73 -8.52 7.45
C PRO A 56 10.83 -7.91 6.05
N ILE A 57 10.39 -8.64 5.01
CA ILE A 57 10.39 -8.17 3.63
C ILE A 57 9.34 -7.07 3.43
N ALA A 58 8.17 -7.19 4.07
CA ALA A 58 7.15 -6.14 4.09
C ALA A 58 7.70 -4.85 4.71
N ALA A 59 8.36 -4.94 5.88
CA ALA A 59 8.96 -3.80 6.55
C ALA A 59 10.04 -3.13 5.69
N ALA A 60 10.91 -3.92 5.06
CA ALA A 60 11.91 -3.41 4.12
C ALA A 60 11.25 -2.72 2.91
N SER A 61 10.23 -3.33 2.32
CA SER A 61 9.49 -2.79 1.17
C SER A 61 8.85 -1.43 1.49
N ILE A 62 8.21 -1.32 2.65
CA ILE A 62 7.62 -0.07 3.15
C ILE A 62 8.72 0.98 3.39
N GLY A 63 9.78 0.62 4.10
CA GLY A 63 10.90 1.53 4.38
C GLY A 63 11.53 2.07 3.09
N THR A 64 11.80 1.19 2.13
CA THR A 64 12.35 1.55 0.81
C THR A 64 11.40 2.48 0.04
N HIS A 65 10.09 2.21 0.05
CA HIS A 65 9.09 3.09 -0.55
C HIS A 65 9.08 4.48 0.09
N LEU A 66 9.07 4.55 1.43
CA LEU A 66 9.03 5.80 2.17
C LEU A 66 10.28 6.66 1.96
N VAL A 67 11.48 6.05 2.01
CA VAL A 67 12.73 6.75 1.72
C VAL A 67 12.74 7.29 0.29
N GLY A 68 12.31 6.48 -0.68
CA GLY A 68 12.15 6.90 -2.06
C GLY A 68 11.16 8.07 -2.20
N GLY A 69 10.00 7.98 -1.56
CA GLY A 69 8.95 9.00 -1.58
C GLY A 69 9.41 10.34 -1.00
N LEU A 70 10.04 10.32 0.18
CA LEU A 70 10.62 11.52 0.80
C LEU A 70 11.70 12.13 -0.08
N GLY A 71 12.60 11.31 -0.65
CA GLY A 71 13.61 11.76 -1.59
C GLY A 71 13.02 12.45 -2.82
N LEU A 72 11.93 11.91 -3.38
CA LEU A 72 11.21 12.54 -4.50
C LEU A 72 10.55 13.87 -4.10
N VAL A 73 9.99 13.98 -2.90
CA VAL A 73 9.40 15.24 -2.40
C VAL A 73 10.48 16.30 -2.25
N VAL A 74 11.61 15.96 -1.60
CA VAL A 74 12.75 16.88 -1.41
C VAL A 74 13.31 17.34 -2.76
N ALA A 75 13.56 16.41 -3.68
CA ALA A 75 14.09 16.72 -5.00
C ALA A 75 13.14 17.58 -5.86
N ASN A 76 11.83 17.56 -5.56
CA ASN A 76 10.82 18.34 -6.29
C ASN A 76 10.22 19.49 -5.45
N ARG A 77 10.89 19.90 -4.35
CA ARG A 77 10.35 20.88 -3.39
C ARG A 77 9.82 22.17 -4.02
N GLY A 78 10.51 22.73 -5.02
CA GLY A 78 10.10 23.95 -5.69
C GLY A 78 8.79 23.79 -6.49
N ARG A 79 8.57 22.62 -7.08
CA ARG A 79 7.32 22.32 -7.79
C ARG A 79 6.17 22.05 -6.84
N VAL A 80 6.45 21.36 -5.74
CA VAL A 80 5.46 21.09 -4.68
C VAL A 80 4.99 22.39 -4.03
N ALA A 81 5.89 23.35 -3.81
CA ALA A 81 5.54 24.66 -3.26
C ALA A 81 4.84 25.58 -4.28
N GLY A 82 5.27 25.55 -5.55
CA GLY A 82 4.82 26.51 -6.56
C GLY A 82 3.61 26.08 -7.42
N GLN A 83 3.13 24.84 -7.32
CA GLN A 83 2.06 24.33 -8.18
C GLN A 83 0.97 23.62 -7.38
N ALA A 84 -0.15 24.30 -7.13
CA ALA A 84 -1.26 23.77 -6.31
C ALA A 84 -1.73 22.36 -6.71
N GLY A 85 -1.74 22.03 -8.01
CA GLY A 85 -2.09 20.69 -8.48
C GLY A 85 -1.06 19.61 -8.13
N VAL A 86 0.23 19.96 -8.08
CA VAL A 86 1.30 19.06 -7.61
C VAL A 86 1.21 18.89 -6.10
N THR A 87 0.97 19.98 -5.36
CA THR A 87 0.77 19.95 -3.90
C THR A 87 -0.39 19.04 -3.51
N ALA A 88 -1.56 19.21 -4.12
CA ALA A 88 -2.74 18.40 -3.83
C ALA A 88 -2.50 16.91 -4.10
N ASN A 89 -1.84 16.57 -5.21
CA ASN A 89 -1.49 15.19 -5.52
C ASN A 89 -0.50 14.60 -4.52
N THR A 90 0.50 15.38 -4.09
CA THR A 90 1.46 14.95 -3.05
C THR A 90 0.74 14.68 -1.74
N VAL A 91 -0.15 15.58 -1.28
CA VAL A 91 -0.92 15.40 -0.04
C VAL A 91 -1.79 14.15 -0.11
N ALA A 92 -2.53 13.95 -1.21
CA ALA A 92 -3.37 12.78 -1.39
C ALA A 92 -2.57 11.47 -1.34
N LYS A 93 -1.43 11.41 -2.05
CA LYS A 93 -0.51 10.26 -1.99
C LYS A 93 -0.01 10.00 -0.59
N THR A 94 0.47 11.02 0.10
CA THR A 94 0.97 10.89 1.47
C THR A 94 -0.11 10.36 2.42
N ALA A 95 -1.35 10.87 2.31
CA ALA A 95 -2.46 10.39 3.14
C ALA A 95 -2.76 8.90 2.89
N ILE A 96 -2.80 8.48 1.62
CA ILE A 96 -3.01 7.07 1.25
C ILE A 96 -1.85 6.19 1.73
N THR A 97 -0.60 6.66 1.60
CA THR A 97 0.58 5.95 2.12
C THR A 97 0.50 5.76 3.63
N VAL A 98 0.14 6.80 4.39
CA VAL A 98 -0.04 6.70 5.85
C VAL A 98 -1.14 5.72 6.20
N ALA A 99 -2.29 5.77 5.50
CA ALA A 99 -3.38 4.81 5.70
C ALA A 99 -2.94 3.36 5.42
N ALA A 100 -2.15 3.13 4.37
CA ALA A 100 -1.63 1.82 4.02
C ALA A 100 -0.65 1.29 5.10
N VAL A 101 0.23 2.16 5.62
CA VAL A 101 1.15 1.81 6.71
C VAL A 101 0.35 1.44 7.97
N ALA A 102 -0.64 2.26 8.34
CA ALA A 102 -1.50 2.00 9.49
C ALA A 102 -2.25 0.67 9.36
N ALA A 103 -2.84 0.39 8.18
CA ALA A 103 -3.50 -0.88 7.90
C ALA A 103 -2.54 -2.08 8.00
N THR A 104 -1.29 -1.93 7.55
CA THR A 104 -0.28 -3.00 7.63
C THR A 104 0.13 -3.27 9.08
N VAL A 105 0.39 -2.22 9.87
CA VAL A 105 0.71 -2.36 11.30
C VAL A 105 -0.45 -3.01 12.05
N TYR A 106 -1.67 -2.54 11.80
CA TYR A 106 -2.87 -3.11 12.42
C TYR A 106 -3.06 -4.59 12.05
N SER A 107 -2.88 -4.95 10.78
CA SER A 107 -2.88 -6.36 10.34
C SER A 107 -1.83 -7.20 11.07
N GLY A 108 -0.63 -6.68 11.28
CA GLY A 108 0.42 -7.35 12.04
C GLY A 108 0.03 -7.60 13.50
N VAL A 109 -0.58 -6.61 14.16
CA VAL A 109 -1.09 -6.75 15.53
C VAL A 109 -2.18 -7.82 15.62
N LEU A 110 -3.14 -7.81 14.70
CA LEU A 110 -4.20 -8.83 14.66
C LEU A 110 -3.63 -10.23 14.37
N GLY A 111 -2.69 -10.34 13.43
CA GLY A 111 -2.01 -11.60 13.11
C GLY A 111 -1.24 -12.16 14.30
N ALA A 112 -0.55 -11.31 15.06
CA ALA A 112 0.13 -11.70 16.29
C ALA A 112 -0.84 -12.22 17.35
N ARG A 113 -1.99 -11.56 17.56
CA ARG A 113 -3.03 -12.00 18.50
C ARG A 113 -3.54 -13.40 18.16
N VAL A 114 -3.85 -13.65 16.88
CA VAL A 114 -4.28 -14.96 16.40
C VAL A 114 -3.18 -16.01 16.59
N ALA A 115 -1.92 -15.67 16.30
CA ALA A 115 -0.80 -16.58 16.48
C ALA A 115 -0.55 -16.95 17.96
N THR A 116 -0.74 -16.00 18.89
CA THR A 116 -0.57 -16.24 20.33
C THR A 116 -1.67 -17.09 20.96
N ALA A 117 -2.85 -17.20 20.32
CA ALA A 117 -3.94 -18.06 20.79
C ALA A 117 -3.61 -19.56 20.70
N GLY A 118 -2.54 -19.94 19.98
CA GLY A 118 -2.04 -21.31 19.91
C GLY A 118 -2.84 -22.18 18.93
N LYS A 119 -2.97 -23.47 19.26
CA LYS A 119 -3.66 -24.47 18.41
C LYS A 119 -5.17 -24.37 18.57
N VAL A 120 -5.77 -23.46 17.84
CA VAL A 120 -7.21 -23.24 17.78
C VAL A 120 -7.75 -23.75 16.45
N PRO A 121 -8.81 -24.58 16.43
CA PRO A 121 -9.42 -25.01 15.18
C PRO A 121 -10.02 -23.80 14.45
N ALA A 122 -9.76 -23.69 13.16
CA ALA A 122 -10.36 -22.67 12.30
C ALA A 122 -10.60 -23.24 10.91
N GLU A 123 -11.66 -22.77 10.25
CA GLU A 123 -11.96 -23.15 8.87
C GLU A 123 -10.84 -22.69 7.92
N GLY A 124 -10.23 -21.54 8.18
CA GLY A 124 -9.10 -21.03 7.42
C GLY A 124 -8.31 -19.96 8.16
N SER A 125 -7.28 -19.42 7.50
CA SER A 125 -6.39 -18.41 8.09
C SER A 125 -7.14 -17.21 8.72
N VAL A 126 -8.11 -16.69 7.99
CA VAL A 126 -8.96 -15.53 8.35
C VAL A 126 -10.44 -15.92 8.38
N VAL A 127 -10.70 -17.21 8.56
CA VAL A 127 -12.05 -17.78 8.57
C VAL A 127 -12.22 -18.61 9.83
N PRO A 128 -13.02 -18.15 10.81
CA PRO A 128 -13.28 -18.94 12.00
C PRO A 128 -14.13 -20.15 11.65
N GLY A 129 -13.87 -21.27 12.31
CA GLY A 129 -14.74 -22.44 12.33
C GLY A 129 -15.72 -22.39 13.51
N GLU A 130 -16.63 -23.36 13.59
CA GLU A 130 -17.65 -23.44 14.64
C GLU A 130 -17.06 -23.57 16.05
N GLN A 131 -15.89 -24.22 16.16
CA GLN A 131 -15.19 -24.45 17.43
C GLN A 131 -14.12 -23.39 17.74
N THR A 132 -13.99 -22.34 16.90
CA THR A 132 -13.05 -21.24 17.16
C THR A 132 -13.59 -20.39 18.33
N PRO A 133 -12.81 -20.17 19.41
CA PRO A 133 -13.16 -19.23 20.48
C PRO A 133 -13.46 -17.83 19.93
N GLU A 134 -14.46 -17.17 20.53
CA GLU A 134 -15.02 -15.93 19.97
C GLU A 134 -14.00 -14.77 19.88
N ASP A 135 -13.06 -14.69 20.81
CA ASP A 135 -11.99 -13.68 20.78
C ASP A 135 -11.05 -13.86 19.58
N VAL A 136 -10.71 -15.11 19.25
CA VAL A 136 -9.94 -15.47 18.06
C VAL A 136 -10.77 -15.25 16.80
N ALA A 137 -12.04 -15.67 16.82
CA ALA A 137 -12.95 -15.52 15.69
C ALA A 137 -13.17 -14.06 15.31
N ALA A 138 -13.39 -13.18 16.29
CA ALA A 138 -13.51 -11.74 16.08
C ALA A 138 -12.23 -11.16 15.43
N THR A 139 -11.06 -11.60 15.89
CA THR A 139 -9.77 -11.17 15.32
C THR A 139 -9.59 -11.66 13.88
N GLN A 140 -9.96 -12.91 13.57
CA GLN A 140 -9.94 -13.45 12.21
C GLN A 140 -10.90 -12.70 11.28
N ARG A 141 -12.09 -12.30 11.75
CA ARG A 141 -13.03 -11.48 10.97
C ARG A 141 -12.44 -10.10 10.63
N GLN A 142 -11.73 -9.48 11.56
CA GLN A 142 -11.03 -8.21 11.30
C GLN A 142 -9.90 -8.39 10.28
N LEU A 143 -9.08 -9.46 10.42
CA LEU A 143 -8.06 -9.81 9.43
C LEU A 143 -8.65 -10.05 8.04
N ARG A 144 -9.83 -10.69 7.96
CA ARG A 144 -10.52 -10.95 6.69
C ARG A 144 -10.81 -9.68 5.91
N VAL A 145 -11.11 -8.58 6.60
CA VAL A 145 -11.31 -7.27 5.98
C VAL A 145 -9.96 -6.62 5.68
N VAL A 146 -9.08 -6.54 6.67
CA VAL A 146 -7.83 -5.76 6.55
C VAL A 146 -6.88 -6.33 5.49
N GLN A 147 -6.89 -7.65 5.28
CA GLN A 147 -6.06 -8.30 4.25
C GLN A 147 -6.34 -7.76 2.84
N TRP A 148 -7.54 -7.20 2.60
CA TRP A 148 -7.92 -6.60 1.32
C TRP A 148 -7.73 -5.08 1.29
N VAL A 149 -7.78 -4.43 2.44
CA VAL A 149 -7.53 -2.98 2.57
C VAL A 149 -6.11 -2.63 2.11
N ILE A 150 -5.12 -3.43 2.52
CA ILE A 150 -3.71 -3.19 2.18
C ILE A 150 -3.44 -3.24 0.66
N PRO A 151 -3.79 -4.32 -0.08
CA PRO A 151 -3.60 -4.37 -1.53
C PRO A 151 -4.46 -3.33 -2.26
N ALA A 152 -5.64 -2.97 -1.75
CA ALA A 152 -6.44 -1.89 -2.34
C ALA A 152 -5.72 -0.54 -2.25
N LEU A 153 -5.26 -0.14 -1.06
CA LEU A 153 -4.57 1.14 -0.85
C LEU A 153 -3.24 1.21 -1.63
N THR A 154 -2.44 0.13 -1.56
CA THR A 154 -1.17 0.08 -2.29
C THR A 154 -1.38 -0.03 -3.80
N GLY A 155 -2.42 -0.71 -4.27
CA GLY A 155 -2.83 -0.71 -5.67
C GLY A 155 -3.25 0.67 -6.17
N VAL A 156 -3.99 1.43 -5.37
CA VAL A 156 -4.28 2.85 -5.67
C VAL A 156 -3.00 3.67 -5.79
N LEU A 157 -2.03 3.48 -4.89
CA LEU A 157 -0.72 4.15 -5.01
C LEU A 157 0.02 3.78 -6.31
N VAL A 158 -0.06 2.53 -6.76
CA VAL A 158 0.51 2.08 -8.05
C VAL A 158 -0.15 2.85 -9.20
N VAL A 159 -1.48 2.92 -9.22
CA VAL A 159 -2.24 3.67 -10.23
C VAL A 159 -1.87 5.15 -10.23
N LEU A 160 -1.79 5.79 -9.05
CA LEU A 160 -1.38 7.18 -8.94
C LEU A 160 0.09 7.39 -9.35
N GLY A 161 0.94 6.38 -9.18
CA GLY A 161 2.31 6.34 -9.71
C GLY A 161 2.32 6.39 -11.24
N ALA A 162 1.58 5.49 -11.89
CA ALA A 162 1.43 5.45 -13.34
C ALA A 162 0.85 6.76 -13.91
N GLN A 163 -0.22 7.29 -13.28
CA GLN A 163 -0.82 8.56 -13.67
C GLN A 163 0.19 9.73 -13.60
N GLN A 164 1.03 9.76 -12.56
CA GLN A 164 2.07 10.79 -12.43
C GLN A 164 3.16 10.63 -13.51
N GLY A 165 3.48 9.40 -13.91
CA GLY A 165 4.37 9.12 -15.04
C GLY A 165 3.84 9.72 -16.35
N GLU A 166 2.56 9.52 -16.65
CA GLU A 166 1.90 10.08 -17.84
C GLU A 166 1.88 11.62 -17.83
N GLN A 167 1.59 12.23 -16.69
CA GLN A 167 1.61 13.69 -16.53
C GLN A 167 3.00 14.32 -16.70
N GLN A 168 4.08 13.54 -16.56
CA GLN A 168 5.44 14.04 -16.71
C GLN A 168 5.92 14.11 -18.17
N LYS A 169 5.19 13.51 -19.13
CA LYS A 169 5.55 13.56 -20.57
C LYS A 169 5.58 15.00 -21.11
N PRO A 170 6.57 15.37 -21.95
CA PRO A 170 6.74 16.75 -22.43
C PRO A 170 5.47 17.35 -23.04
N ASN A 171 4.77 16.58 -23.89
CA ASN A 171 3.55 17.01 -24.57
C ASN A 171 2.41 17.31 -23.59
N GLN A 172 2.28 16.52 -22.51
CA GLN A 172 1.26 16.73 -21.49
C GLN A 172 1.57 17.95 -20.61
N ARG A 173 2.85 18.24 -20.36
CA ARG A 173 3.27 19.47 -19.68
C ARG A 173 2.90 20.72 -20.49
N LEU A 174 3.12 20.68 -21.80
CA LEU A 174 2.78 21.76 -22.73
C LEU A 174 1.26 21.99 -22.80
N ILE A 175 0.47 20.92 -22.97
CA ILE A 175 -1.00 20.99 -22.94
C ILE A 175 -1.51 21.55 -21.61
N GLY A 176 -0.93 21.11 -20.48
CA GLY A 176 -1.27 21.59 -19.15
C GLY A 176 -0.96 23.08 -18.94
N ALA A 177 0.16 23.57 -19.50
CA ALA A 177 0.50 24.99 -19.52
C ALA A 177 -0.50 25.79 -20.36
N ALA A 178 -0.80 25.35 -21.58
CA ALA A 178 -1.75 26.01 -22.48
C ALA A 178 -3.16 26.12 -21.87
N LYS A 179 -3.68 25.03 -21.27
CA LYS A 179 -4.98 25.02 -20.57
C LYS A 179 -5.03 25.93 -19.35
N ARG A 180 -3.89 26.22 -18.70
CA ARG A 180 -3.82 27.19 -17.59
C ARG A 180 -3.86 28.61 -18.11
N SER A 181 -3.04 28.94 -19.11
CA SER A 181 -3.03 30.27 -19.73
C SER A 181 -4.40 30.65 -20.29
N ALA A 182 -5.07 29.72 -20.97
CA ALA A 182 -6.43 29.92 -21.48
C ALA A 182 -7.48 30.17 -20.37
N ARG A 183 -7.36 29.48 -19.22
CA ARG A 183 -8.24 29.71 -18.06
C ARG A 183 -7.99 31.06 -17.39
N THR A 184 -6.73 31.47 -17.25
CA THR A 184 -6.38 32.77 -16.69
C THR A 184 -6.84 33.91 -17.59
N ALA A 185 -6.63 33.78 -18.91
CA ALA A 185 -7.11 34.76 -19.89
C ALA A 185 -8.65 34.90 -19.85
N ARG A 186 -9.40 33.79 -19.79
CA ARG A 186 -10.87 33.83 -19.61
C ARG A 186 -11.33 34.49 -18.31
N ARG A 187 -10.60 34.29 -17.21
CA ARG A 187 -10.92 34.94 -15.93
C ARG A 187 -10.65 36.44 -15.93
N LEU A 188 -9.66 36.89 -16.69
CA LEU A 188 -9.36 38.32 -16.86
C LEU A 188 -10.32 38.99 -17.83
N ALA A 189 -10.80 38.28 -18.85
CA ALA A 189 -11.77 38.81 -19.82
C ALA A 189 -13.21 38.93 -19.28
N ASN A 190 -13.53 38.22 -18.19
CA ASN A 190 -14.84 38.25 -17.51
C ASN A 190 -14.83 39.10 -16.22
N ARG A 191 -13.78 39.91 -16.01
CA ARG A 191 -13.72 40.95 -14.97
C ARG A 191 -13.84 42.31 -15.63
#